data_AF-A0A8F4Q4I9-F1
#
_entry.id   AF-A0A8F4Q4I9-F1
#
_cell.length_a   1.000
_cell.length_b   1.000
_cell.length_c   1.000
_cell.angle_alpha   90.00
_cell.angle_beta   90.00
_cell.angle_gamma   90.00
#
_symmetry.space_group_name_H-M   'P 1'
#
loop_
_entity.id
_entity.type
_entity.pdbx_description
1 polymer ?
#
loop_
_entity_poly.entity_id
_entity_poly.type
_entity_poly.pdbx_seq_one_letter_code
_entity_poly.pdbx_strand_id
1 'polypeptide(L)'
;KRDTNQSKPTLMFLVVGETARGKNFSMNGYEKDTNPFTSKSGGVISFNDVRSCGTATAVSVPCMFSNMGRKEFDDNRARNSEGLLDVLQKTGISIFWKENDGGCKGVCDRVPNIEIEPKDHPKFCDKNTCYDEVVLQDLDSEIAQMKGDKLVGFHLIGSHGPTYYKRYPDAHRQFTPDCPRSDIENCTDEELTNTYDNTIRYTDFVIGEMIAKLKTYEDKYNTALLYVSDHGESLGALGLYLHGTPYQ
;
A
#
# COMPACT_ATOMS: atom_id res chain seq x y z
N LYS A 1 -26.91 12.69 -3.10
CA LYS A 1 -27.25 13.70 -2.06
C LYS A 1 -26.35 13.42 -0.87
N ARG A 2 -25.55 14.40 -0.42
CA ARG A 2 -24.72 14.28 0.78
C ARG A 2 -25.65 14.01 1.96
N ASP A 3 -25.37 12.98 2.75
CA ASP A 3 -26.16 12.70 3.93
C ASP A 3 -25.89 13.80 4.96
N THR A 4 -26.87 14.67 5.18
CA THR A 4 -26.75 15.85 6.05
C THR A 4 -26.80 15.50 7.54
N ASN A 5 -26.84 14.21 7.89
CA ASN A 5 -26.84 13.72 9.27
C ASN A 5 -25.45 13.35 9.83
N GLN A 6 -24.35 13.57 9.11
CA GLN A 6 -23.02 13.36 9.68
C GLN A 6 -22.65 14.50 10.64
N SER A 7 -22.54 14.18 11.94
CA SER A 7 -22.11 15.15 12.95
C SER A 7 -20.61 15.50 12.88
N LYS A 8 -19.81 14.67 12.20
CA LYS A 8 -18.36 14.82 12.00
C LYS A 8 -17.98 14.64 10.53
N PRO A 9 -16.99 15.37 9.99
CA PRO A 9 -16.42 15.10 8.66
C PRO A 9 -15.75 13.72 8.61
N THR A 10 -15.54 13.18 7.41
CA THR A 10 -14.87 11.88 7.20
C THR A 10 -13.36 12.07 6.96
N LEU A 11 -12.53 11.20 7.55
CA LEU A 11 -11.11 11.06 7.27
C LEU A 11 -10.84 9.62 6.82
N MET A 12 -10.46 9.44 5.56
CA MET A 12 -10.13 8.15 4.99
C MET A 12 -8.64 8.04 4.69
N PHE A 13 -8.03 6.93 5.10
CA PHE A 13 -6.72 6.51 4.61
C PHE A 13 -6.93 5.51 3.47
N LEU A 14 -6.36 5.82 2.30
CA LEU A 14 -6.32 4.92 1.14
C LEU A 14 -4.87 4.45 0.96
N VAL A 15 -4.61 3.18 1.27
CA VAL A 15 -3.28 2.59 1.25
C VAL A 15 -3.16 1.69 0.03
N VAL A 16 -2.33 2.12 -0.92
CA VAL A 16 -1.92 1.32 -2.08
C VAL A 16 -0.67 0.57 -1.68
N GLY A 17 -0.81 -0.74 -1.54
CA GLY A 17 0.31 -1.65 -1.32
C GLY A 17 0.98 -2.06 -2.63
N GLU A 18 2.18 -2.59 -2.51
CA GLU A 18 3.00 -3.04 -3.63
C GLU A 18 3.33 -4.54 -3.49
N THR A 19 3.13 -5.30 -4.58
CA THR A 19 3.59 -6.69 -4.74
C THR A 19 2.99 -7.73 -3.75
N ALA A 20 2.09 -7.36 -2.84
CA ALA A 20 1.51 -8.27 -1.85
C ALA A 20 0.42 -9.19 -2.46
N ARG A 21 0.61 -10.52 -2.38
CA ARG A 21 -0.33 -11.50 -2.92
C ARG A 21 -1.26 -12.05 -1.85
N GLY A 22 -2.56 -12.12 -2.14
CA GLY A 22 -3.60 -12.55 -1.19
C GLY A 22 -3.41 -13.96 -0.61
N LYS A 23 -2.66 -14.85 -1.28
CA LYS A 23 -2.35 -16.22 -0.80
C LYS A 23 -1.48 -16.22 0.47
N ASN A 24 -0.73 -15.16 0.74
CA ASN A 24 0.20 -15.09 1.87
C ASN A 24 -0.34 -14.27 3.04
N PHE A 25 -1.65 -13.99 3.07
CA PHE A 25 -2.32 -13.31 4.18
C PHE A 25 -2.94 -14.35 5.12
N SER A 26 -2.56 -14.36 6.40
CA SER A 26 -3.11 -15.30 7.39
C SER A 26 -4.61 -15.10 7.61
N MET A 27 -5.08 -13.86 7.50
CA MET A 27 -6.52 -13.54 7.51
C MET A 27 -7.31 -14.14 6.33
N ASN A 28 -6.61 -14.60 5.28
CA ASN A 28 -7.19 -15.29 4.13
C ASN A 28 -7.01 -16.82 4.19
N GLY A 29 -6.51 -17.35 5.32
CA GLY A 29 -6.28 -18.77 5.53
C GLY A 29 -4.85 -19.24 5.24
N TYR A 30 -3.88 -18.34 5.08
CA TYR A 30 -2.47 -18.71 5.02
C TYR A 30 -1.98 -19.26 6.37
N GLU A 31 -1.10 -20.25 6.33
CA GLU A 31 -0.73 -21.05 7.50
C GLU A 31 0.23 -20.34 8.48
N LYS A 32 1.05 -19.40 7.99
CA LYS A 32 1.93 -18.58 8.83
C LYS A 32 1.20 -17.32 9.27
N ASP A 33 1.45 -16.87 10.49
CA ASP A 33 0.84 -15.67 11.06
C ASP A 33 1.45 -14.38 10.50
N THR A 34 1.11 -14.06 9.25
CA THR A 34 1.56 -12.87 8.52
C THR A 34 0.70 -11.64 8.77
N ASN A 35 -0.48 -11.77 9.40
CA ASN A 35 -1.31 -10.63 9.81
C ASN A 35 -1.58 -10.54 11.33
N PRO A 36 -0.55 -10.57 12.20
CA PRO A 36 -0.74 -10.62 13.65
C PRO A 36 -1.14 -9.28 14.29
N PHE A 37 -0.94 -8.15 13.60
CA PHE A 37 -1.19 -6.81 14.11
C PHE A 37 -2.61 -6.36 13.75
N THR A 38 -2.98 -6.42 12.46
CA THR A 38 -4.32 -5.97 12.02
C THR A 38 -5.44 -6.87 12.53
N SER A 39 -5.21 -8.18 12.62
CA SER A 39 -6.18 -9.13 13.20
C SER A 39 -6.58 -8.81 14.64
N LYS A 40 -5.71 -8.11 15.40
CA LYS A 40 -5.95 -7.69 16.78
C LYS A 40 -6.49 -6.26 16.91
N SER A 41 -6.52 -5.49 15.82
CA SER A 41 -6.97 -4.09 15.83
C SER A 41 -8.49 -3.93 16.03
N GLY A 42 -9.27 -4.99 15.76
CA GLY A 42 -10.73 -4.99 15.81
C GLY A 42 -11.37 -4.27 14.62
N GLY A 43 -12.51 -4.80 14.12
CA GLY A 43 -13.26 -4.19 13.02
C GLY A 43 -12.63 -4.33 11.63
N VAL A 44 -11.54 -5.09 11.49
CA VAL A 44 -10.90 -5.36 10.20
C VAL A 44 -11.68 -6.41 9.43
N ILE A 45 -11.97 -6.13 8.16
CA ILE A 45 -12.63 -7.04 7.22
C ILE A 45 -11.60 -7.41 6.15
N SER A 46 -11.34 -8.72 5.98
CA SER A 46 -10.49 -9.22 4.91
C SER A 46 -11.32 -9.69 3.72
N PHE A 47 -10.84 -9.40 2.51
CA PHE A 47 -11.46 -9.83 1.26
C PHE A 47 -10.55 -10.84 0.56
N ASN A 48 -11.05 -12.07 0.38
CA ASN A 48 -10.22 -13.18 -0.08
C ASN A 48 -10.31 -13.41 -1.60
N ASP A 49 -11.26 -12.78 -2.28
CA ASP A 49 -11.46 -12.90 -3.73
C ASP A 49 -11.39 -11.52 -4.41
N VAL A 50 -10.17 -10.99 -4.48
CA VAL A 50 -9.84 -9.71 -5.13
C VAL A 50 -8.77 -9.97 -6.18
N ARG A 51 -8.89 -9.31 -7.34
CA ARG A 51 -7.98 -9.44 -8.48
C ARG A 51 -7.51 -8.06 -8.92
N SER A 52 -6.22 -7.95 -9.24
CA SER A 52 -5.62 -6.72 -9.74
C SER A 52 -6.03 -6.40 -11.17
N CYS A 53 -5.85 -5.16 -11.58
CA CYS A 53 -6.03 -4.78 -12.98
C CYS A 53 -4.82 -5.21 -13.85
N GLY A 54 -3.61 -5.09 -13.31
CA GLY A 54 -2.37 -5.48 -13.95
C GLY A 54 -1.53 -6.41 -13.08
N THR A 55 -0.33 -6.70 -13.56
CA THR A 55 0.74 -7.44 -12.86
C THR A 55 1.96 -6.57 -12.62
N ALA A 56 1.86 -5.27 -12.85
CA ALA A 56 2.93 -4.29 -12.64
C ALA A 56 2.32 -2.96 -12.19
N THR A 57 2.99 -2.25 -11.28
CA THR A 57 2.57 -0.95 -10.73
C THR A 57 2.19 0.04 -11.82
N ALA A 58 2.99 0.10 -12.90
CA ALA A 58 2.78 1.00 -14.04
C ALA A 58 1.44 0.79 -14.78
N VAL A 59 0.82 -0.39 -14.63
CA VAL A 59 -0.50 -0.70 -15.21
C VAL A 59 -1.58 -0.66 -14.12
N SER A 60 -1.33 -1.30 -12.98
CA SER A 60 -2.32 -1.46 -11.92
C SER A 60 -2.72 -0.14 -11.29
N VAL A 61 -1.76 0.71 -10.94
CA VAL A 61 -2.03 1.97 -10.23
C VAL A 61 -2.85 2.93 -11.10
N PRO A 62 -2.48 3.28 -12.34
CA PRO A 62 -3.35 4.13 -13.16
C PRO A 62 -4.73 3.51 -13.42
N CYS A 63 -4.81 2.19 -13.59
CA CYS A 63 -6.08 1.51 -13.84
C CYS A 63 -7.05 1.60 -12.66
N MET A 64 -6.61 1.30 -11.43
CA MET A 64 -7.49 1.28 -10.26
C MET A 64 -8.01 2.67 -9.86
N PHE A 65 -7.35 3.74 -10.31
CA PHE A 65 -7.81 5.13 -10.13
C PHE A 65 -8.56 5.68 -11.35
N SER A 66 -8.62 4.95 -12.45
CA SER A 66 -9.38 5.34 -13.64
C SER A 66 -10.87 4.97 -13.52
N ASN A 67 -11.67 5.46 -14.46
CA ASN A 67 -13.06 5.01 -14.62
C ASN A 67 -13.22 3.78 -15.55
N MET A 68 -12.10 3.14 -15.91
CA MET A 68 -12.09 2.00 -16.83
C MET A 68 -11.94 0.69 -16.06
N GLY A 69 -12.69 -0.33 -16.48
CA GLY A 69 -12.46 -1.69 -16.01
C GLY A 69 -11.23 -2.30 -16.68
N ARG A 70 -10.67 -3.35 -16.07
CA ARG A 70 -9.44 -4.04 -16.54
C ARG A 70 -9.37 -4.28 -18.05
N LYS A 71 -10.43 -4.84 -18.63
CA LYS A 71 -10.45 -5.24 -20.05
C LYS A 71 -10.41 -4.07 -21.03
N GLU A 72 -10.78 -2.88 -20.57
CA GLU A 72 -10.92 -1.66 -21.39
C GLU A 72 -9.88 -0.60 -21.00
N PHE A 73 -8.97 -0.93 -20.08
CA PHE A 73 -7.97 0.00 -19.60
C PHE A 73 -7.01 0.39 -20.72
N ASP A 74 -6.82 1.69 -20.90
CA ASP A 74 -5.86 2.29 -21.82
C ASP A 74 -5.08 3.38 -21.07
N ASP A 75 -3.76 3.21 -20.98
CA ASP A 75 -2.89 4.09 -20.18
C ASP A 75 -2.91 5.55 -20.68
N ASN A 76 -2.89 5.74 -22.01
CA ASN A 76 -2.93 7.07 -22.60
C ASN A 76 -4.23 7.79 -22.26
N ARG A 77 -5.37 7.10 -22.40
CA ARG A 77 -6.68 7.64 -22.03
C ARG A 77 -6.74 7.93 -20.53
N ALA A 78 -6.21 7.05 -19.68
CA ALA A 78 -6.20 7.26 -18.23
C ALA A 78 -5.42 8.53 -17.85
N ARG A 79 -4.21 8.71 -18.41
CA ARG A 79 -3.37 9.91 -18.17
C ARG A 79 -4.04 11.21 -18.60
N ASN A 80 -4.84 11.15 -19.67
CA ASN A 80 -5.53 12.30 -20.26
C ASN A 80 -7.00 12.44 -19.81
N SER A 81 -7.42 11.70 -18.78
CA SER A 81 -8.76 11.76 -18.20
C SER A 81 -8.71 12.08 -16.70
N GLU A 82 -9.83 12.54 -16.15
CA GLU A 82 -10.00 12.66 -14.70
C GLU A 82 -10.13 11.28 -14.06
N GLY A 83 -9.30 11.02 -13.06
CA GLY A 83 -9.37 9.84 -12.21
C GLY A 83 -10.13 10.10 -10.91
N LEU A 84 -10.14 9.11 -10.04
CA LEU A 84 -10.81 9.16 -8.73
C LEU A 84 -10.39 10.38 -7.92
N LEU A 85 -9.08 10.64 -7.79
CA LEU A 85 -8.58 11.74 -6.96
C LEU A 85 -9.01 13.12 -7.50
N ASP A 86 -9.04 13.29 -8.82
CA ASP A 86 -9.49 14.55 -9.45
C ASP A 86 -10.96 14.83 -9.11
N VAL A 87 -11.82 13.82 -9.27
CA VAL A 87 -13.26 13.93 -9.03
C VAL A 87 -13.55 14.20 -7.55
N LEU A 88 -12.87 13.51 -6.63
CA LEU A 88 -13.01 13.75 -5.20
C LEU A 88 -12.56 15.17 -4.82
N GLN A 89 -11.42 15.63 -5.33
CA GLN A 89 -10.94 16.99 -5.09
C GLN A 89 -11.93 18.05 -5.61
N LYS A 90 -12.44 17.89 -6.84
CA LYS A 90 -13.41 18.82 -7.44
C LYS A 90 -14.76 18.87 -6.72
N THR A 91 -15.13 17.78 -6.04
CA THR A 91 -16.36 17.71 -5.23
C THR A 91 -16.17 18.23 -3.80
N GLY A 92 -14.98 18.75 -3.47
CA GLY A 92 -14.68 19.44 -2.23
C GLY A 92 -14.14 18.55 -1.10
N ILE A 93 -13.64 17.35 -1.43
CA ILE A 93 -12.88 16.51 -0.50
C ILE A 93 -11.42 16.96 -0.56
N SER A 94 -10.80 17.24 0.59
CA SER A 94 -9.35 17.53 0.63
C SER A 94 -8.57 16.25 0.35
N ILE A 95 -7.67 16.29 -0.63
CA ILE A 95 -6.81 15.16 -1.01
C ILE A 95 -5.36 15.49 -0.67
N PHE A 96 -4.63 14.49 -0.15
CA PHE A 96 -3.18 14.53 0.02
C PHE A 96 -2.60 13.14 -0.27
N TRP A 97 -1.42 13.07 -0.90
CA TRP A 97 -0.75 11.80 -1.25
C TRP A 97 0.68 11.74 -0.72
N LYS A 98 1.03 10.64 -0.06
CA LYS A 98 2.40 10.33 0.38
C LYS A 98 2.94 9.14 -0.39
N GLU A 99 4.07 9.34 -1.05
CA GLU A 99 4.67 8.39 -2.00
C GLU A 99 5.97 7.81 -1.45
N ASN A 100 6.06 6.47 -1.36
CA ASN A 100 7.27 5.74 -0.95
C ASN A 100 7.65 4.60 -1.93
N ASP A 101 7.03 4.52 -3.10
CA ASP A 101 7.23 3.45 -4.10
C ASP A 101 7.82 3.97 -5.43
N GLY A 102 8.59 5.06 -5.36
CA GLY A 102 9.25 5.65 -6.54
C GLY A 102 8.29 6.20 -7.59
N GLY A 103 7.06 6.53 -7.20
CA GLY A 103 6.16 7.40 -7.95
C GLY A 103 4.71 6.89 -8.04
N CYS A 104 3.76 7.81 -8.01
CA CYS A 104 2.32 7.52 -8.07
C CYS A 104 1.80 7.20 -9.49
N LYS A 105 2.72 7.00 -10.45
CA LYS A 105 2.46 6.62 -11.85
C LYS A 105 1.46 7.55 -12.57
N GLY A 106 1.42 8.83 -12.18
CA GLY A 106 0.56 9.87 -12.78
C GLY A 106 -0.77 10.10 -12.04
N VAL A 107 -1.13 9.26 -11.08
CA VAL A 107 -2.41 9.35 -10.34
C VAL A 107 -2.46 10.58 -9.43
N CYS A 108 -1.33 10.96 -8.83
CA CYS A 108 -1.24 12.04 -7.86
C CYS A 108 -0.80 13.39 -8.44
N ASP A 109 -0.48 13.47 -9.74
CA ASP A 109 0.10 14.66 -10.38
C ASP A 109 -0.73 15.95 -10.22
N ARG A 110 -2.05 15.80 -10.00
CA ARG A 110 -3.02 16.90 -9.94
C ARG A 110 -3.59 17.14 -8.54
N VAL A 111 -3.03 16.51 -7.53
CA VAL A 111 -3.38 16.71 -6.11
C VAL A 111 -2.13 17.03 -5.29
N PRO A 112 -2.25 17.71 -4.14
CA PRO A 112 -1.13 17.88 -3.22
C PRO A 112 -0.49 16.54 -2.87
N ASN A 113 0.81 16.41 -3.10
CA ASN A 113 1.55 15.18 -2.86
C ASN A 113 2.98 15.47 -2.39
N ILE A 114 3.57 14.49 -1.73
CA ILE A 114 4.99 14.47 -1.36
C ILE A 114 5.59 13.11 -1.70
N GLU A 115 6.78 13.14 -2.28
CA GLU A 115 7.64 11.96 -2.46
C GLU A 115 8.64 11.93 -1.31
N ILE A 116 8.76 10.77 -0.67
CA ILE A 116 9.61 10.61 0.51
C ILE A 116 11.06 10.48 0.06
N GLU A 117 11.85 11.45 0.48
CA GLU A 117 13.27 11.51 0.20
C GLU A 117 14.06 10.81 1.32
N PRO A 118 14.82 9.73 1.03
CA PRO A 118 15.53 8.96 2.06
C PRO A 118 16.44 9.79 2.98
N LYS A 119 17.06 10.84 2.42
CA LYS A 119 17.97 11.76 3.13
C LYS A 119 17.29 12.54 4.27
N ASP A 120 15.98 12.77 4.17
CA ASP A 120 15.22 13.57 5.13
C ASP A 120 14.75 12.72 6.33
N HIS A 121 14.78 11.38 6.20
CA HIS A 121 14.31 10.43 7.21
C HIS A 121 15.31 9.32 7.53
N PRO A 122 16.55 9.64 7.99
CA PRO A 122 17.63 8.65 8.20
C PRO A 122 17.34 7.59 9.28
N LYS A 123 16.27 7.75 10.06
CA LYS A 123 15.81 6.72 11.03
C LYS A 123 15.02 5.59 10.37
N PHE A 124 14.34 5.88 9.26
CA PHE A 124 13.49 4.93 8.55
C PHE A 124 14.11 4.48 7.22
N CYS A 125 15.13 5.20 6.76
CA CYS A 125 15.68 5.02 5.43
C CYS A 125 17.17 4.71 5.45
N ASP A 126 17.59 3.86 4.52
CA ASP A 126 18.98 3.84 4.05
C ASP A 126 19.15 4.86 2.90
N LYS A 127 20.26 4.83 2.16
CA LYS A 127 20.49 5.78 1.05
C LYS A 127 19.55 5.59 -0.15
N ASN A 128 18.92 4.43 -0.28
CA ASN A 128 18.24 3.97 -1.48
C ASN A 128 16.76 3.61 -1.26
N THR A 129 16.37 3.25 -0.03
CA THR A 129 15.01 2.79 0.28
C THR A 129 14.62 3.18 1.71
N CYS A 130 13.33 3.32 1.95
CA CYS A 130 12.75 3.57 3.25
C CYS A 130 11.82 2.44 3.66
N TYR A 131 11.79 2.14 4.94
CA TYR A 131 10.70 1.36 5.51
C TYR A 131 9.40 2.18 5.52
N ASP A 132 8.28 1.54 5.19
CA ASP A 132 6.99 2.20 4.97
C ASP A 132 6.42 2.97 6.17
N GLU A 133 6.90 2.72 7.41
CA GLU A 133 6.57 3.55 8.58
C GLU A 133 6.86 5.05 8.36
N VAL A 134 7.79 5.37 7.46
CA VAL A 134 8.15 6.75 7.11
C VAL A 134 6.95 7.58 6.65
N VAL A 135 5.92 6.95 6.06
CA VAL A 135 4.73 7.68 5.58
C VAL A 135 3.88 8.26 6.73
N LEU A 136 4.09 7.82 7.97
CA LEU A 136 3.41 8.37 9.15
C LEU A 136 4.08 9.65 9.70
N GLN A 137 5.28 9.99 9.24
CA GLN A 137 5.97 11.21 9.69
C GLN A 137 5.19 12.46 9.26
N ASP A 138 5.13 13.46 10.14
CA ASP A 138 4.45 14.76 9.95
C ASP A 138 2.94 14.72 9.66
N LEU A 139 2.32 13.54 9.68
CA LEU A 139 0.94 13.31 9.26
C LEU A 139 -0.10 14.12 10.04
N ASP A 140 0.11 14.38 11.33
CA ASP A 140 -0.78 15.24 12.13
C ASP A 140 -0.86 16.66 11.57
N SER A 141 0.30 17.20 11.19
CA SER A 141 0.42 18.57 10.69
C SER A 141 -0.19 18.70 9.30
N GLU A 142 -0.01 17.69 8.44
CA GLU A 142 -0.59 17.60 7.10
C GLU A 142 -2.11 17.52 7.20
N ILE A 143 -2.65 16.61 8.03
CA ILE A 143 -4.08 16.46 8.24
C ILE A 143 -4.67 17.75 8.83
N ALA A 144 -4.00 18.43 9.76
CA ALA A 144 -4.50 19.67 10.36
C ALA A 144 -4.70 20.81 9.35
N GLN A 145 -3.94 20.84 8.26
CA GLN A 145 -4.04 21.85 7.21
C GLN A 145 -5.20 21.59 6.23
N MET A 146 -5.67 20.34 6.15
CA MET A 146 -6.80 19.95 5.30
C MET A 146 -8.15 20.36 5.92
N LYS A 147 -9.17 20.59 5.09
CA LYS A 147 -10.51 21.03 5.52
C LYS A 147 -11.61 20.05 5.11
N GLY A 148 -12.69 20.01 5.88
CA GLY A 148 -13.86 19.19 5.56
C GLY A 148 -13.57 17.69 5.56
N ASP A 149 -14.19 16.97 4.63
CA ASP A 149 -13.91 15.56 4.35
C ASP A 149 -12.52 15.41 3.73
N LYS A 150 -11.80 14.36 4.10
CA LYS A 150 -10.39 14.16 3.79
C LYS A 150 -10.14 12.75 3.28
N LEU A 151 -9.30 12.65 2.26
CA LEU A 151 -8.67 11.40 1.85
C LEU A 151 -7.16 11.61 1.83
N VAL A 152 -6.44 10.79 2.59
CA VAL A 152 -4.98 10.71 2.53
C VAL A 152 -4.60 9.41 1.85
N GLY A 153 -3.95 9.52 0.69
CA GLY A 153 -3.40 8.41 -0.06
C GLY A 153 -1.98 8.09 0.40
N PHE A 154 -1.66 6.82 0.53
CA PHE A 154 -0.33 6.32 0.85
C PHE A 154 0.06 5.28 -0.19
N HIS A 155 1.25 5.41 -0.78
CA HIS A 155 1.81 4.42 -1.69
C HIS A 155 3.03 3.78 -1.05
N LEU A 156 2.91 2.50 -0.72
CA LEU A 156 3.90 1.74 0.04
C LEU A 156 4.78 0.94 -0.90
N ILE A 157 6.08 0.84 -0.61
CA ILE A 157 6.98 -0.08 -1.34
C ILE A 157 6.70 -1.55 -0.99
N GLY A 158 6.04 -1.80 0.15
CA GLY A 158 5.42 -3.06 0.48
C GLY A 158 6.35 -4.26 0.32
N SER A 159 5.97 -5.17 -0.58
CA SER A 159 6.69 -6.42 -0.81
C SER A 159 7.58 -6.39 -2.05
N HIS A 160 7.93 -5.21 -2.58
CA HIS A 160 8.68 -5.10 -3.84
C HIS A 160 10.03 -5.81 -3.79
N GLY A 161 10.23 -6.74 -4.74
CA GLY A 161 11.45 -7.51 -4.94
C GLY A 161 12.50 -6.81 -5.82
N PRO A 162 13.61 -7.49 -6.16
CA PRO A 162 14.05 -8.75 -5.56
C PRO A 162 14.68 -8.56 -4.17
N THR A 163 14.83 -7.33 -3.69
CA THR A 163 15.45 -7.02 -2.38
C THR A 163 14.45 -7.12 -1.22
N TYR A 164 13.65 -8.18 -1.16
CA TYR A 164 12.60 -8.37 -0.14
C TYR A 164 13.12 -8.17 1.29
N TYR A 165 14.34 -8.62 1.57
CA TYR A 165 15.02 -8.48 2.87
C TYR A 165 15.24 -7.02 3.32
N LYS A 166 15.10 -6.05 2.43
CA LYS A 166 15.17 -4.61 2.74
C LYS A 166 13.81 -3.99 3.04
N ARG A 167 12.72 -4.75 2.93
CA ARG A 167 11.36 -4.26 3.16
C ARG A 167 10.95 -4.29 4.63
N TYR A 168 11.72 -4.95 5.50
CA TYR A 168 11.47 -5.04 6.93
C TYR A 168 12.77 -4.85 7.72
N PRO A 169 12.73 -4.19 8.88
CA PRO A 169 13.87 -4.11 9.79
C PRO A 169 14.09 -5.43 10.52
N ASP A 170 15.29 -5.63 11.07
CA ASP A 170 15.66 -6.84 11.83
C ASP A 170 14.69 -7.16 12.97
N ALA A 171 14.12 -6.15 13.62
CA ALA A 171 13.12 -6.33 14.69
C ALA A 171 11.81 -7.00 14.20
N HIS A 172 11.55 -6.99 12.90
CA HIS A 172 10.38 -7.61 12.27
C HIS A 172 10.73 -8.88 11.46
N ARG A 173 11.97 -9.36 11.56
CA ARG A 173 12.44 -10.61 10.95
C ARG A 173 11.96 -11.83 11.74
N GLN A 174 10.71 -12.23 11.51
CA GLN A 174 10.00 -13.27 12.27
C GLN A 174 10.25 -14.69 11.72
N PHE A 175 10.14 -14.85 10.41
CA PHE A 175 10.27 -16.16 9.74
C PHE A 175 11.72 -16.35 9.29
N THR A 176 12.32 -17.47 9.68
CA THR A 176 13.73 -17.80 9.40
C THR A 176 13.87 -19.29 9.08
N PRO A 177 14.89 -19.70 8.29
CA PRO A 177 15.90 -18.85 7.65
C PRO A 177 15.29 -17.95 6.56
N ASP A 178 15.87 -16.77 6.33
CA ASP A 178 15.47 -15.86 5.26
C ASP A 178 16.60 -15.70 4.22
N CYS A 179 16.28 -15.05 3.11
CA CYS A 179 17.10 -14.80 1.93
C CYS A 179 17.58 -13.33 1.87
N PRO A 180 18.70 -12.95 2.54
CA PRO A 180 19.23 -11.58 2.57
C PRO A 180 20.06 -11.23 1.33
N ARG A 181 19.53 -11.49 0.13
CA ARG A 181 20.21 -11.25 -1.16
C ARG A 181 19.22 -10.86 -2.26
N SER A 182 19.73 -10.29 -3.34
CA SER A 182 18.93 -9.83 -4.49
C SER A 182 18.86 -10.83 -5.64
N ASP A 183 19.81 -11.76 -5.73
CA ASP A 183 19.80 -12.89 -6.67
C ASP A 183 19.03 -14.06 -6.03
N ILE A 184 17.71 -13.84 -5.93
CA ILE A 184 16.73 -14.66 -5.20
C ILE A 184 16.61 -16.09 -5.72
N GLU A 185 17.02 -16.34 -6.96
CA GLU A 185 17.11 -17.68 -7.56
C GLU A 185 18.14 -18.58 -6.87
N ASN A 186 19.06 -18.00 -6.10
CA ASN A 186 20.07 -18.72 -5.33
C ASN A 186 19.66 -18.97 -3.87
N CYS A 187 18.40 -18.68 -3.52
CA CYS A 187 17.80 -19.04 -2.24
C CYS A 187 16.97 -20.31 -2.38
N THR A 188 16.83 -21.03 -1.27
CA THR A 188 15.81 -22.09 -1.20
C THR A 188 14.41 -21.50 -1.26
N ASP A 189 13.44 -22.29 -1.71
CA ASP A 189 12.02 -21.88 -1.72
C ASP A 189 11.54 -21.45 -0.32
N GLU A 190 12.02 -22.12 0.72
CA GLU A 190 11.72 -21.79 2.12
C GLU A 190 12.30 -20.42 2.52
N GLU A 191 13.58 -20.17 2.24
CA GLU A 191 14.22 -18.89 2.55
C GLU A 191 13.53 -17.73 1.83
N LEU A 192 13.24 -17.88 0.53
CA LEU A 192 12.55 -16.87 -0.25
C LEU A 192 11.14 -16.62 0.27
N THR A 193 10.39 -17.68 0.56
CA THR A 193 9.04 -17.57 1.11
C THR A 193 9.06 -16.92 2.49
N ASN A 194 10.01 -17.26 3.35
CA ASN A 194 10.17 -16.62 4.67
C ASN A 194 10.52 -15.14 4.55
N THR A 195 11.42 -14.75 3.65
CA THR A 195 11.71 -13.32 3.38
C THR A 195 10.46 -12.58 2.94
N TYR A 196 9.71 -13.14 1.99
CA TYR A 196 8.47 -12.54 1.49
C TYR A 196 7.39 -12.47 2.59
N ASP A 197 7.24 -13.51 3.40
CA ASP A 197 6.27 -13.50 4.51
C ASP A 197 6.62 -12.44 5.56
N ASN A 198 7.91 -12.15 5.78
CA ASN A 198 8.34 -11.05 6.63
C ASN A 198 7.97 -9.68 6.04
N THR A 199 7.95 -9.50 4.71
CA THR A 199 7.48 -8.25 4.09
C THR A 199 5.98 -8.06 4.31
N ILE A 200 5.17 -9.11 4.11
CA ILE A 200 3.72 -9.07 4.37
C ILE A 200 3.45 -8.73 5.84
N ARG A 201 4.18 -9.39 6.75
CA ARG A 201 4.05 -9.16 8.19
C ARG A 201 4.48 -7.75 8.60
N TYR A 202 5.45 -7.16 7.91
CA TYR A 202 5.84 -5.78 8.16
C TYR A 202 4.84 -4.78 7.61
N THR A 203 4.31 -4.98 6.41
CA THR A 203 3.18 -4.17 5.90
C THR A 203 1.96 -4.27 6.82
N ASP A 204 1.67 -5.45 7.37
CA ASP A 204 0.62 -5.64 8.38
C ASP A 204 0.84 -4.78 9.64
N PHE A 205 2.08 -4.72 10.12
CA PHE A 205 2.46 -3.84 11.23
C PHE A 205 2.20 -2.37 10.89
N VAL A 206 2.67 -1.89 9.73
CA VAL A 206 2.48 -0.51 9.29
C VAL A 206 0.99 -0.15 9.18
N ILE A 207 0.16 -1.04 8.63
CA ILE A 207 -1.29 -0.86 8.59
C ILE A 207 -1.88 -0.85 10.00
N GLY A 208 -1.39 -1.69 10.91
CA GLY A 208 -1.74 -1.66 12.33
C GLY A 208 -1.49 -0.28 12.97
N GLU A 209 -0.32 0.31 12.72
CA GLU A 209 0.03 1.66 13.18
C GLU A 209 -0.85 2.73 12.54
N MET A 210 -1.20 2.60 11.25
CA MET A 210 -2.15 3.48 10.58
C MET A 210 -3.56 3.42 11.19
N ILE A 211 -4.04 2.22 11.53
CA ILE A 211 -5.33 2.05 12.24
C ILE A 211 -5.26 2.68 13.63
N ALA A 212 -4.18 2.45 14.38
CA ALA A 212 -3.98 3.07 15.68
C ALA A 212 -3.95 4.61 15.57
N LYS A 213 -3.31 5.14 14.52
CA LYS A 213 -3.28 6.57 14.22
C LYS A 213 -4.68 7.11 13.91
N LEU A 214 -5.46 6.43 13.08
CA LEU A 214 -6.84 6.83 12.78
C LEU A 214 -7.71 6.89 14.04
N LYS A 215 -7.55 5.94 14.97
CA LYS A 215 -8.30 5.95 16.24
C LYS A 215 -8.09 7.24 17.04
N THR A 216 -6.90 7.85 16.94
CA THR A 216 -6.62 9.15 17.59
C THR A 216 -7.43 10.33 17.02
N TYR A 217 -8.05 10.15 15.86
CA TYR A 217 -8.85 11.16 15.17
C TYR A 217 -10.37 10.96 15.32
N GLU A 218 -10.84 9.87 15.92
CA GLU A 218 -12.27 9.49 15.99
C GLU A 218 -13.14 10.52 16.72
N ASP A 219 -12.55 11.31 17.63
CA ASP A 219 -13.26 12.41 18.29
C ASP A 219 -13.66 13.52 17.30
N LYS A 220 -12.89 13.71 16.23
CA LYS A 220 -13.07 14.79 15.24
C LYS A 220 -13.60 14.31 13.90
N TYR A 221 -13.39 13.04 13.55
CA TYR A 221 -13.72 12.49 12.24
C TYR A 221 -14.43 11.14 12.34
N ASN A 222 -15.26 10.84 11.34
CA ASN A 222 -15.57 9.45 11.00
C ASN A 222 -14.36 8.88 10.26
N THR A 223 -13.80 7.77 10.73
CA THR A 223 -12.53 7.25 10.21
C THR A 223 -12.73 5.97 9.40
N ALA A 224 -11.93 5.80 8.35
CA ALA A 224 -11.88 4.58 7.55
C ALA A 224 -10.48 4.35 7.00
N LEU A 225 -10.11 3.07 6.82
CA LEU A 225 -8.90 2.67 6.12
C LEU A 225 -9.27 1.63 5.06
N LEU A 226 -8.77 1.82 3.84
CA LEU A 226 -8.79 0.80 2.79
C LEU A 226 -7.35 0.48 2.40
N TYR A 227 -6.97 -0.79 2.46
CA TYR A 227 -5.71 -1.30 1.93
C TYR A 227 -6.00 -2.21 0.74
N VAL A 228 -5.25 -2.03 -0.35
CA VAL A 228 -5.26 -2.94 -1.50
C VAL A 228 -3.89 -2.93 -2.15
N SER A 229 -3.34 -4.11 -2.45
CA SER A 229 -2.11 -4.23 -3.23
C SER A 229 -2.40 -4.05 -4.71
N ASP A 230 -1.50 -3.40 -5.41
CA ASP A 230 -1.58 -3.15 -6.84
C ASP A 230 -1.50 -4.44 -7.70
N HIS A 231 -0.68 -5.42 -7.29
CA HIS A 231 -0.60 -6.79 -7.79
C HIS A 231 0.05 -7.74 -6.77
N GLY A 232 0.17 -9.03 -7.15
CA GLY A 232 0.87 -10.05 -6.37
C GLY A 232 2.29 -10.35 -6.88
N GLU A 233 2.84 -11.50 -6.50
CA GLU A 233 4.24 -11.87 -6.77
C GLU A 233 4.40 -13.38 -7.07
N SER A 234 5.28 -13.70 -8.01
CA SER A 234 5.76 -15.07 -8.24
C SER A 234 7.02 -15.34 -7.42
N LEU A 235 7.04 -16.47 -6.69
CA LEU A 235 8.14 -16.86 -5.79
C LEU A 235 8.75 -18.20 -6.22
N GLY A 236 9.07 -18.36 -7.51
CA GLY A 236 9.75 -19.54 -8.05
C GLY A 236 8.83 -20.64 -8.61
N ALA A 237 7.51 -20.53 -8.43
CA ALA A 237 6.57 -21.50 -9.00
C ALA A 237 6.68 -21.57 -10.53
N LEU A 238 6.87 -22.78 -11.07
CA LEU A 238 7.13 -23.02 -12.50
C LEU A 238 8.39 -22.28 -13.03
N GLY A 239 9.33 -21.92 -12.16
CA GLY A 239 10.52 -21.13 -12.50
C GLY A 239 10.25 -19.63 -12.70
N LEU A 240 9.04 -19.15 -12.36
CA LEU A 240 8.69 -17.73 -12.46
C LEU A 240 8.99 -17.01 -11.15
N TYR A 241 9.73 -15.93 -11.25
CA TYR A 241 10.02 -14.99 -10.17
C TYR A 241 9.51 -13.61 -10.55
N LEU A 242 9.35 -12.75 -9.54
CA LEU A 242 8.87 -11.38 -9.70
C LEU A 242 7.45 -11.35 -10.31
N HIS A 243 7.14 -10.24 -10.98
CA HIS A 243 5.86 -9.90 -11.55
C HIS A 243 6.04 -9.27 -12.94
N GLY A 244 5.01 -8.63 -13.47
CA GLY A 244 5.01 -8.05 -14.83
C GLY A 244 4.75 -9.05 -15.95
N THR A 245 4.30 -10.27 -15.62
CA THR A 245 3.90 -11.27 -16.62
C THR A 245 2.63 -10.82 -17.36
N PRO A 246 2.47 -11.10 -18.66
CA PRO A 246 1.25 -10.75 -19.40
C PRO A 246 -0.02 -11.22 -18.68
N TYR A 247 -0.96 -10.30 -18.50
CA TYR A 247 -2.24 -10.60 -17.86
C TYR A 247 -3.12 -11.40 -18.84
N GLN A 248 -3.63 -12.56 -18.42
CA GLN A 248 -4.60 -13.35 -19.19
C GLN A 248 -6.06 -13.00 -18.85
#